data_AF-A0A2N2TNC2-F1
#
_entry.id   AF-A0A2N2TNC2-F1
#
_cell.length_a   1.000
_cell.length_b   1.000
_cell.length_c   1.000
_cell.angle_alpha   90.00
_cell.angle_beta   90.00
_cell.angle_gamma   90.00
#
_symmetry.space_group_name_H-M   'P 1'
#
loop_
_entity.id
_entity.type
_entity.pdbx_description
1 polymer ?
#
loop_
_entity_poly.entity_id
_entity_poly.type
_entity_poly.pdbx_seq_one_letter_code
_entity_poly.pdbx_strand_id
1 'polypeptide(L)'
;MINVNATGCGRGKSTFNRLLITRNSDTRFLVIVPSLVLAEEYSTCGTVIHSENTKNVQQKIFRAIEANTQVIVITQKAFLDCPSKRLLCENRTVIQDEHLEVYYTCNWRMTNHKDWLEIFSLSPSKHDGWNEVFIDTEQALAFMATEDMLDDKQIVEDLLVTPQRIFTNRPGLEWDSMLFRLISPDVYAGADAVHITCANFTATRQFHIWSKLFGTHFHVTHAFERYATPALTVHYAGQRHNSKTFNTKDSSIRAAVINYIEQRCTNPVYVDNNCYDTQRGWQRVDHNCHGVNQYRDQRHVAFLSAINYSNLVSTFLRDVVNMDFDEIRYALVGEMAHQVVMRGALRQDSCAECHVYLMETDLAAYLLAGIFTGAHECLIDGTCRPPKAPPIAGMDRKKACRIRQNFEEFNGMSTHDLMKHPIWQMTNSNGRHLKSHRAASEHNAEA
;
A
#
# COMPACT_ATOMS: atom_id res chain seq x y z
N MET A 1 18.18 -4.00 19.00
CA MET A 1 17.81 -2.58 18.75
C MET A 1 18.10 -2.28 17.28
N ILE A 2 17.17 -1.68 16.55
CA ILE A 2 17.33 -1.41 15.10
C ILE A 2 17.75 0.06 14.89
N ASN A 3 18.89 0.29 14.23
CA ASN A 3 19.37 1.63 13.93
C ASN A 3 18.69 2.15 12.65
N VAL A 4 18.22 3.40 12.66
CA VAL A 4 17.50 3.99 11.53
C VAL A 4 18.18 5.28 11.08
N ASN A 5 18.46 5.37 9.77
CA ASN A 5 18.73 6.63 9.09
C ASN A 5 17.47 7.03 8.32
N ALA A 6 16.71 7.96 8.88
CA ALA A 6 15.43 8.43 8.37
C ALA A 6 15.54 9.63 7.41
N THR A 7 16.77 10.02 7.03
CA THR A 7 17.00 11.23 6.21
C THR A 7 16.26 11.18 4.88
N GLY A 8 15.90 12.37 4.39
CA GLY A 8 15.13 12.54 3.16
C GLY A 8 15.75 11.88 1.92
N CYS A 9 14.91 11.69 0.90
CA CYS A 9 15.32 11.36 -0.46
C CYS A 9 16.38 12.36 -0.96
N GLY A 10 17.42 11.87 -1.65
CA GLY A 10 18.51 12.73 -2.15
C GLY A 10 19.58 13.12 -1.13
N ARG A 11 19.41 12.81 0.18
CA ARG A 11 20.37 13.17 1.24
C ARG A 11 21.55 12.20 1.41
N GLY A 12 21.86 11.39 0.38
CA GLY A 12 23.05 10.54 0.37
C GLY A 12 22.98 9.24 1.20
N LYS A 13 21.79 8.69 1.48
CA LYS A 13 21.62 7.42 2.23
C LYS A 13 22.45 6.25 1.68
N SER A 14 22.36 5.97 0.38
CA SER A 14 23.15 4.87 -0.21
C SER A 14 24.65 5.15 -0.20
N THR A 15 25.07 6.41 -0.27
CA THR A 15 26.48 6.80 -0.06
C THR A 15 26.92 6.55 1.38
N PHE A 16 26.08 6.88 2.37
CA PHE A 16 26.33 6.55 3.77
C PHE A 16 26.49 5.03 3.97
N ASN A 17 25.63 4.21 3.36
CA ASN A 17 25.74 2.75 3.43
C ASN A 17 27.05 2.23 2.82
N ARG A 18 27.45 2.74 1.65
CA ARG A 18 28.75 2.38 1.03
C ARG A 18 29.94 2.79 1.90
N LEU A 19 29.88 3.96 2.53
CA LEU A 19 30.91 4.40 3.48
C LEU A 19 30.95 3.52 4.74
N LEU A 20 29.79 3.09 5.25
CA LEU A 20 29.71 2.16 6.37
C LEU A 20 30.37 0.83 6.03
N ILE A 21 30.10 0.27 4.84
CA ILE A 21 30.71 -0.98 4.37
C ILE A 21 32.22 -0.82 4.22
N THR A 22 32.67 0.20 3.49
CA THR A 22 34.10 0.38 3.16
C THR A 22 34.97 0.72 4.36
N ARG A 23 34.43 1.41 5.38
CA ARG A 23 35.16 1.74 6.61
C ARG A 23 35.28 0.57 7.59
N ASN A 24 34.52 -0.50 7.40
CA ASN A 24 34.48 -1.67 8.28
C ASN A 24 34.84 -2.93 7.49
N SER A 25 36.06 -2.98 6.95
CA SER A 25 36.55 -4.09 6.12
C SER A 25 36.50 -5.45 6.80
N ASP A 26 36.53 -5.49 8.12
CA ASP A 26 36.54 -6.74 8.89
C ASP A 26 35.13 -7.23 9.22
N THR A 27 34.10 -6.45 8.87
CA THR A 27 32.69 -6.78 9.10
C THR A 27 32.07 -7.40 7.86
N ARG A 28 31.24 -8.43 8.07
CA ARG A 28 30.41 -9.01 7.00
C ARG A 28 29.08 -8.26 6.92
N PHE A 29 28.66 -7.98 5.69
CA PHE A 29 27.42 -7.26 5.43
C PHE A 29 26.43 -8.10 4.63
N LEU A 30 25.15 -7.92 4.93
CA LEU A 30 24.02 -8.29 4.08
C LEU A 30 23.28 -7.00 3.74
N VAL A 31 23.28 -6.61 2.46
CA VAL A 31 22.59 -5.42 1.96
C VAL A 31 21.33 -5.86 1.24
N ILE A 32 20.17 -5.48 1.77
CA ILE A 32 18.86 -5.80 1.22
C ILE A 32 18.29 -4.54 0.56
N VAL A 33 17.90 -4.65 -0.71
CA VAL A 33 17.46 -3.49 -1.53
C VAL A 33 16.12 -3.76 -2.23
N PRO A 34 15.30 -2.74 -2.56
CA PRO A 34 13.95 -2.97 -3.07
C PRO A 34 13.93 -3.34 -4.57
N SER A 35 14.98 -3.00 -5.32
CA SER A 35 15.01 -3.14 -6.78
C SER A 35 16.38 -3.54 -7.31
N LEU A 36 16.40 -4.04 -8.55
CA LEU A 36 17.60 -4.45 -9.27
C LEU A 36 18.53 -3.29 -9.56
N VAL A 37 17.96 -2.16 -9.98
CA VAL A 37 18.69 -0.92 -10.22
C VAL A 37 19.48 -0.51 -8.98
N LEU A 38 18.86 -0.61 -7.79
CA LEU A 38 19.58 -0.29 -6.56
C LEU A 38 20.62 -1.35 -6.19
N ALA A 39 20.35 -2.64 -6.48
CA ALA A 39 21.32 -3.71 -6.25
C ALA A 39 22.60 -3.52 -7.07
N GLU A 40 22.47 -3.09 -8.32
CA GLU A 40 23.59 -2.77 -9.21
C GLU A 40 24.43 -1.59 -8.69
N GLU A 41 23.83 -0.60 -8.03
CA GLU A 41 24.57 0.51 -7.39
C GLU A 41 25.50 0.05 -6.25
N TYR A 42 25.29 -1.15 -5.70
CA TYR A 42 26.15 -1.77 -4.69
C TYR A 42 27.09 -2.84 -5.27
N SER A 43 27.09 -3.08 -6.58
CA SER A 43 27.94 -4.09 -7.23
C SER A 43 29.44 -3.87 -7.02
N THR A 44 29.86 -2.62 -6.81
CA THR A 44 31.25 -2.27 -6.48
C THR A 44 31.63 -2.64 -5.05
N CYS A 45 30.66 -2.94 -4.19
CA CYS A 45 30.86 -3.23 -2.77
C CYS A 45 30.74 -4.72 -2.43
N GLY A 46 30.17 -5.55 -3.31
CA GLY A 46 29.93 -6.96 -2.98
C GLY A 46 29.29 -7.79 -4.08
N THR A 47 28.99 -9.03 -3.75
CA THR A 47 28.35 -9.99 -4.66
C THR A 47 26.85 -9.73 -4.71
N VAL A 48 26.33 -9.40 -5.90
CA VAL A 48 24.90 -9.14 -6.12
C VAL A 48 24.14 -10.41 -6.49
N ILE A 49 23.02 -10.68 -5.80
CA ILE A 49 22.17 -11.84 -5.98
C ILE A 49 20.71 -11.39 -6.17
N HIS A 50 20.10 -11.76 -7.29
CA HIS A 50 18.67 -11.54 -7.55
C HIS A 50 18.11 -12.55 -8.56
N SER A 51 16.78 -12.62 -8.63
CA SER A 51 16.03 -13.56 -9.46
C SER A 51 16.30 -13.44 -10.95
N GLU A 52 16.46 -12.22 -11.48
CA GLU A 52 16.68 -12.03 -12.92
C GLU A 52 18.06 -12.50 -13.41
N ASN A 53 19.13 -12.31 -12.63
CA ASN A 53 20.50 -12.72 -13.02
C ASN A 53 20.85 -14.14 -12.56
N THR A 54 19.96 -14.83 -11.85
CA THR A 54 20.28 -16.12 -11.25
C THR A 54 19.12 -17.11 -11.36
N LYS A 55 19.28 -18.11 -12.26
CA LYS A 55 18.32 -19.22 -12.42
C LYS A 55 18.09 -20.03 -11.15
N ASN A 56 19.04 -20.01 -10.21
CA ASN A 56 18.94 -20.67 -8.90
C ASN A 56 19.47 -19.76 -7.79
N VAL A 57 18.64 -18.80 -7.37
CA VAL A 57 18.96 -17.80 -6.33
C VAL A 57 19.45 -18.48 -5.05
N GLN A 58 18.77 -19.54 -4.61
CA GLN A 58 19.11 -20.26 -3.38
C GLN A 58 20.52 -20.84 -3.44
N GLN A 59 20.88 -21.52 -4.54
CA GLN A 59 22.22 -22.08 -4.68
C GLN A 59 23.31 -21.01 -4.64
N LYS A 60 23.08 -19.82 -5.21
CA LYS A 60 24.04 -18.71 -5.11
C LYS A 60 24.14 -18.15 -3.70
N ILE A 61 23.03 -18.05 -2.98
CA ILE A 61 23.02 -17.65 -1.56
C ILE A 61 23.89 -18.61 -0.76
N PHE A 62 23.65 -19.92 -0.88
CA PHE A 62 24.44 -20.93 -0.17
C PHE A 62 25.93 -20.87 -0.52
N ARG A 63 26.27 -20.78 -1.81
CA ARG A 63 27.67 -20.62 -2.24
C ARG A 63 28.32 -19.36 -1.67
N ALA A 64 27.60 -18.24 -1.61
CA ALA A 64 28.12 -17.00 -1.05
C ALA A 64 28.37 -17.10 0.45
N ILE A 65 27.49 -17.80 1.18
CA ILE A 65 27.65 -18.11 2.60
C ILE A 65 28.84 -19.04 2.83
N GLU A 66 28.94 -20.15 2.09
CA GLU A 66 30.05 -21.12 2.17
C GLU A 66 31.40 -20.49 1.83
N ALA A 67 31.44 -19.63 0.81
CA ALA A 67 32.63 -18.86 0.44
C ALA A 67 32.98 -17.74 1.44
N ASN A 68 32.19 -17.59 2.51
CA ASN A 68 32.33 -16.55 3.52
C ASN A 68 32.40 -15.13 2.90
N THR A 69 31.56 -14.88 1.89
CA THR A 69 31.55 -13.62 1.14
C THR A 69 31.35 -12.45 2.10
N GLN A 70 32.24 -11.47 2.05
CA GLN A 70 32.21 -10.31 2.95
C GLN A 70 30.90 -9.53 2.82
N VAL A 71 30.52 -9.14 1.59
CA VAL A 71 29.33 -8.34 1.31
C VAL A 71 28.43 -9.07 0.33
N ILE A 72 27.20 -9.36 0.77
CA ILE A 72 26.14 -9.92 -0.07
C ILE A 72 25.11 -8.82 -0.30
N VAL A 73 24.77 -8.55 -1.56
CA VAL A 73 23.69 -7.63 -1.94
C VAL A 73 22.54 -8.45 -2.51
N ILE A 74 21.33 -8.29 -1.98
CA ILE A 74 20.17 -9.09 -2.36
C ILE A 74 18.91 -8.21 -2.48
N THR A 75 18.00 -8.56 -3.39
CA THR A 75 16.70 -7.88 -3.42
C THR A 75 15.80 -8.32 -2.27
N GLN A 76 14.90 -7.45 -1.80
CA GLN A 76 13.90 -7.77 -0.78
C GLN A 76 13.11 -9.03 -1.13
N LYS A 77 12.70 -9.17 -2.40
CA LYS A 77 12.00 -10.38 -2.86
C LYS A 77 12.86 -11.64 -2.68
N ALA A 78 14.10 -11.63 -3.15
CA ALA A 78 14.98 -12.79 -3.02
C ALA A 78 15.33 -13.12 -1.55
N PHE A 79 15.39 -12.10 -0.69
CA PHE A 79 15.55 -12.27 0.76
C PHE A 79 14.32 -12.92 1.40
N LEU A 80 13.11 -12.44 1.06
CA LEU A 80 11.86 -13.00 1.57
C LEU A 80 11.62 -14.43 1.07
N ASP A 81 11.97 -14.70 -0.18
CA ASP A 81 11.88 -16.04 -0.80
C ASP A 81 12.98 -17.00 -0.28
N CYS A 82 13.94 -16.55 0.55
CA CYS A 82 14.98 -17.42 1.13
C CYS A 82 14.40 -18.24 2.32
N PRO A 83 14.47 -19.59 2.28
CA PRO A 83 14.01 -20.43 3.40
C PRO A 83 14.86 -20.25 4.67
N SER A 84 16.16 -20.01 4.52
CA SER A 84 17.10 -19.91 5.64
C SER A 84 17.55 -18.47 5.91
N LYS A 85 16.59 -17.57 6.14
CA LYS A 85 16.85 -16.14 6.43
C LYS A 85 17.81 -15.94 7.59
N ARG A 86 17.68 -16.75 8.65
CA ARG A 86 18.58 -16.74 9.80
C ARG A 86 20.03 -17.01 9.39
N LEU A 87 20.27 -18.06 8.61
CA LEU A 87 21.61 -18.40 8.13
C LEU A 87 22.19 -17.28 7.26
N LEU A 88 21.34 -16.62 6.46
CA LEU A 88 21.75 -15.49 5.64
C LEU A 88 22.10 -14.25 6.49
N CYS A 89 21.45 -14.05 7.64
CA CYS A 89 21.74 -12.94 8.56
C CYS A 89 22.86 -13.25 9.56
N GLU A 90 23.13 -14.52 9.83
CA GLU A 90 24.00 -14.96 10.92
C GLU A 90 25.43 -14.42 10.78
N ASN A 91 25.92 -13.79 11.85
CA ASN A 91 27.22 -13.14 11.93
C ASN A 91 27.48 -12.08 10.82
N ARG A 92 26.41 -11.37 10.43
CA ARG A 92 26.46 -10.23 9.52
C ARG A 92 25.78 -9.01 10.13
N THR A 93 26.27 -7.85 9.75
CA THR A 93 25.51 -6.60 9.87
C THR A 93 24.55 -6.47 8.69
N VAL A 94 23.26 -6.32 8.98
CA VAL A 94 22.21 -6.17 7.96
C VAL A 94 21.99 -4.68 7.68
N ILE A 95 22.00 -4.31 6.40
CA ILE A 95 21.62 -3.01 5.89
C ILE A 95 20.38 -3.20 5.01
N GLN A 96 19.25 -2.67 5.44
CA GLN A 96 18.00 -2.63 4.69
C GLN A 96 17.86 -1.23 4.07
N ASP A 97 18.13 -1.11 2.76
CA ASP A 97 17.97 0.14 2.01
C ASP A 97 16.52 0.25 1.53
N GLU A 98 15.84 1.31 1.97
CA GLU A 98 14.38 1.50 1.99
C GLU A 98 13.60 0.56 2.91
N HIS A 99 12.35 0.91 3.21
CA HIS A 99 11.51 0.10 4.08
C HIS A 99 11.22 -1.27 3.46
N LEU A 100 11.01 -2.26 4.32
CA LEU A 100 10.51 -3.58 3.94
C LEU A 100 8.98 -3.52 3.87
N GLU A 101 8.37 -4.08 2.82
CA GLU A 101 6.94 -4.36 2.86
C GLU A 101 6.69 -5.48 3.87
N VAL A 102 6.05 -5.13 4.99
CA VAL A 102 5.80 -6.05 6.12
C VAL A 102 4.35 -6.52 6.18
N TYR A 103 3.50 -6.03 5.28
CA TYR A 103 2.07 -6.32 5.28
C TYR A 103 1.62 -6.93 3.96
N TYR A 104 0.94 -8.08 4.06
CA TYR A 104 0.38 -8.77 2.90
C TYR A 104 -1.03 -9.26 3.21
N THR A 105 -1.90 -9.22 2.21
CA THR A 105 -3.16 -9.96 2.23
C THR A 105 -3.16 -11.03 1.16
N CYS A 106 -3.57 -12.23 1.51
CA CYS A 106 -3.87 -13.26 0.54
C CYS A 106 -5.27 -13.82 0.81
N ASN A 107 -5.96 -14.22 -0.25
CA ASN A 107 -7.15 -15.05 -0.10
C ASN A 107 -6.66 -16.49 -0.03
N TRP A 108 -6.93 -17.17 1.08
CA TRP A 108 -6.82 -18.62 1.12
C TRP A 108 -7.83 -19.17 0.10
N ARG A 109 -7.34 -19.91 -0.90
CA ARG A 109 -8.15 -20.46 -2.00
C ARG A 109 -7.75 -21.88 -2.35
N MET A 110 -7.77 -22.79 -1.37
CA MET A 110 -7.56 -24.21 -1.66
C MET A 110 -8.86 -24.88 -2.08
N THR A 111 -9.32 -24.56 -3.30
CA THR A 111 -10.53 -25.15 -3.89
C THR A 111 -10.45 -26.68 -4.00
N ASN A 112 -9.25 -27.23 -4.18
CA ASN A 112 -9.00 -28.65 -4.40
C ASN A 112 -8.53 -29.42 -3.16
N HIS A 113 -8.17 -28.74 -2.06
CA HIS A 113 -7.77 -29.43 -0.83
C HIS A 113 -8.37 -28.78 0.42
N LYS A 114 -9.71 -28.74 0.43
CA LYS A 114 -10.50 -28.32 1.60
C LYS A 114 -10.22 -29.19 2.83
N ASP A 115 -9.80 -30.43 2.62
CA ASP A 115 -9.49 -31.38 3.69
C ASP A 115 -8.24 -30.98 4.49
N TRP A 116 -7.43 -30.05 3.98
CA TRP A 116 -6.22 -29.55 4.65
C TRP A 116 -6.43 -28.23 5.39
N LEU A 117 -7.69 -27.82 5.63
CA LEU A 117 -7.96 -26.67 6.49
C LEU A 117 -7.46 -26.89 7.94
N GLU A 118 -7.30 -28.14 8.36
CA GLU A 118 -6.77 -28.53 9.67
C GLU A 118 -5.28 -28.16 9.86
N ILE A 119 -4.55 -27.84 8.77
CA ILE A 119 -3.21 -27.22 8.86
C ILE A 119 -3.26 -25.94 9.69
N PHE A 120 -4.40 -25.26 9.72
CA PHE A 120 -4.56 -24.03 10.46
C PHE A 120 -5.37 -24.25 11.73
N SER A 121 -4.81 -23.80 12.84
CA SER A 121 -5.56 -23.60 14.07
C SER A 121 -5.77 -22.11 14.30
N LEU A 122 -6.93 -21.76 14.87
CA LEU A 122 -7.28 -20.38 15.18
C LEU A 122 -7.38 -20.22 16.69
N SER A 123 -6.87 -19.10 17.20
CA SER A 123 -7.18 -18.64 18.54
C SER A 123 -7.81 -17.25 18.49
N PRO A 124 -8.79 -16.95 19.36
CA PRO A 124 -9.27 -15.59 19.54
C PRO A 124 -8.09 -14.69 19.87
N SER A 125 -7.89 -13.65 19.06
CA SER A 125 -6.87 -12.67 19.38
C SER A 125 -7.36 -11.78 20.53
N LYS A 126 -6.45 -10.99 21.12
CA LYS A 126 -6.82 -9.95 22.09
C LYS A 126 -7.65 -8.79 21.46
N HIS A 127 -7.86 -8.82 20.15
CA HIS A 127 -8.57 -7.79 19.39
C HIS A 127 -9.93 -8.33 18.95
N ASP A 128 -11.01 -7.68 19.40
CA ASP A 128 -12.37 -8.10 19.12
C ASP A 128 -12.63 -8.26 17.61
N GLY A 129 -13.23 -9.39 17.23
CA GLY A 129 -13.54 -9.70 15.83
C GLY A 129 -12.37 -10.23 15.01
N TRP A 130 -11.20 -10.46 15.62
CA TRP A 130 -10.01 -10.99 14.95
C TRP A 130 -9.50 -12.25 15.64
N ASN A 131 -9.10 -13.23 14.83
CA ASN A 131 -8.47 -14.47 15.27
C ASN A 131 -7.05 -14.53 14.74
N GLU A 132 -6.12 -14.98 15.58
CA GLU A 132 -4.75 -15.29 15.18
C GLU A 132 -4.72 -16.71 14.61
N VAL A 133 -4.03 -16.87 13.49
CA VAL A 133 -3.93 -18.12 12.73
C VAL A 133 -2.55 -18.71 12.98
N PHE A 134 -2.53 -19.94 13.45
CA PHE A 134 -1.33 -20.74 13.66
C PHE A 134 -1.30 -21.88 12.67
N ILE A 135 -0.09 -22.31 12.32
CA ILE A 135 0.13 -23.37 11.34
C ILE A 135 0.66 -24.59 12.09
N ASP A 136 -0.09 -25.67 12.02
CA ASP A 136 0.38 -26.99 12.43
C ASP A 136 1.48 -27.42 11.46
N THR A 137 2.73 -27.40 11.97
CA THR A 137 3.91 -27.68 11.16
C THR A 137 3.93 -29.13 10.68
N GLU A 138 3.42 -30.08 11.48
CA GLU A 138 3.41 -31.49 11.10
C GLU A 138 2.45 -31.72 9.93
N GLN A 139 1.23 -31.17 10.04
CA GLN A 139 0.25 -31.25 8.95
C GLN A 139 0.69 -30.48 7.72
N ALA A 140 1.28 -29.30 7.89
CA ALA A 140 1.81 -28.54 6.77
C ALA A 140 2.91 -29.31 6.03
N LEU A 141 3.83 -29.97 6.73
CA LEU A 141 4.86 -30.81 6.10
C LEU A 141 4.26 -32.04 5.40
N ALA A 142 3.22 -32.65 6.00
CA ALA A 142 2.50 -33.75 5.37
C ALA A 142 1.82 -33.31 4.06
N PHE A 143 1.21 -32.11 4.03
CA PHE A 143 0.65 -31.51 2.83
C PHE A 143 1.72 -31.22 1.76
N MET A 144 2.86 -30.67 2.16
CA MET A 144 3.96 -30.39 1.23
C MET A 144 4.48 -31.67 0.54
N ALA A 145 4.38 -32.82 1.21
CA ALA A 145 4.82 -34.13 0.72
C ALA A 145 3.82 -34.83 -0.23
N THR A 146 2.59 -34.33 -0.40
CA THR A 146 1.62 -34.91 -1.36
C THR A 146 2.09 -34.71 -2.80
N GLU A 147 1.42 -35.27 -3.82
CA GLU A 147 1.74 -34.98 -5.24
C GLU A 147 1.06 -33.69 -5.75
N ASP A 148 0.46 -32.89 -4.86
CA ASP A 148 -0.43 -31.77 -5.22
C ASP A 148 0.26 -30.56 -5.88
N MET A 149 -0.56 -29.66 -6.43
CA MET A 149 -0.15 -28.50 -7.24
C MET A 149 0.85 -27.57 -6.53
N LEU A 150 1.81 -27.08 -7.32
CA LEU A 150 2.95 -26.26 -6.87
C LEU A 150 2.55 -24.95 -6.16
N ASP A 151 1.44 -24.31 -6.57
CA ASP A 151 1.09 -22.96 -6.09
C ASP A 151 0.62 -22.96 -4.62
N ASP A 152 -0.22 -23.92 -4.23
CA ASP A 152 -0.72 -24.02 -2.85
C ASP A 152 0.42 -24.37 -1.87
N LYS A 153 1.35 -25.21 -2.33
CA LYS A 153 2.56 -25.56 -1.58
C LYS A 153 3.49 -24.37 -1.38
N GLN A 154 3.65 -23.51 -2.39
CA GLN A 154 4.50 -22.33 -2.28
C GLN A 154 3.97 -21.37 -1.20
N ILE A 155 2.65 -21.21 -1.09
CA ILE A 155 2.03 -20.40 -0.05
C ILE A 155 2.31 -21.00 1.33
N VAL A 156 2.06 -22.30 1.53
CA VAL A 156 2.31 -22.97 2.82
C VAL A 156 3.78 -22.90 3.21
N GLU A 157 4.70 -23.12 2.27
CA GLU A 157 6.14 -22.98 2.49
C GLU A 157 6.50 -21.56 2.95
N ASP A 158 6.05 -20.52 2.24
CA ASP A 158 6.29 -19.13 2.63
C ASP A 158 5.69 -18.80 4.00
N LEU A 159 4.53 -19.38 4.32
CA LEU A 159 3.93 -19.21 5.64
C LEU A 159 4.77 -19.82 6.78
N LEU A 160 5.41 -20.97 6.53
CA LEU A 160 6.26 -21.65 7.51
C LEU A 160 7.63 -20.98 7.69
N VAL A 161 8.27 -20.52 6.59
CA VAL A 161 9.66 -20.06 6.62
C VAL A 161 9.82 -18.56 6.90
N THR A 162 8.74 -17.79 6.83
CA THR A 162 8.77 -16.35 7.08
C THR A 162 8.25 -16.05 8.49
N PRO A 163 9.09 -15.52 9.41
CA PRO A 163 8.63 -15.11 10.73
C PRO A 163 7.53 -14.05 10.62
N GLN A 164 6.32 -14.38 11.05
CA GLN A 164 5.16 -13.52 10.87
C GLN A 164 4.04 -13.83 11.86
N ARG A 165 3.10 -12.90 12.01
CA ARG A 165 1.80 -13.14 12.63
C ARG A 165 0.72 -13.12 11.56
N ILE A 166 -0.22 -14.05 11.65
CA ILE A 166 -1.27 -14.24 10.66
C ILE A 166 -2.62 -14.04 11.34
N PHE A 167 -3.52 -13.29 10.71
CA PHE A 167 -4.84 -13.02 11.25
C PHE A 167 -5.94 -13.29 10.22
N THR A 168 -7.15 -13.52 10.73
CA THR A 168 -8.39 -13.55 9.95
C THR A 168 -9.52 -12.89 10.75
N ASN A 169 -10.51 -12.33 10.06
CA ASN A 169 -11.73 -11.79 10.68
C ASN A 169 -12.85 -12.83 10.78
N ARG A 170 -12.57 -14.11 10.50
CA ARG A 170 -13.54 -15.20 10.61
C ARG A 170 -13.23 -16.08 11.82
N PRO A 171 -14.26 -16.64 12.49
CA PRO A 171 -14.07 -17.55 13.64
C PRO A 171 -13.51 -18.93 13.23
N GLY A 172 -13.57 -19.26 11.94
CA GLY A 172 -12.95 -20.44 11.32
C GLY A 172 -12.35 -20.07 9.97
N LEU A 173 -11.44 -20.89 9.45
CA LEU A 173 -10.96 -20.74 8.08
C LEU A 173 -11.87 -21.50 7.12
N GLU A 174 -12.26 -20.81 6.05
CA GLU A 174 -13.01 -21.33 4.93
C GLU A 174 -12.15 -21.19 3.67
N TRP A 175 -12.56 -21.85 2.60
CA TRP A 175 -11.85 -21.87 1.30
C TRP A 175 -11.75 -20.50 0.61
N ASP A 176 -12.35 -19.45 1.15
CA ASP A 176 -12.27 -18.06 0.67
C ASP A 176 -11.85 -17.07 1.76
N SER A 177 -11.35 -17.56 2.90
CA SER A 177 -10.93 -16.71 4.01
C SER A 177 -9.77 -15.80 3.60
N MET A 178 -9.85 -14.54 4.02
CA MET A 178 -8.76 -13.58 3.81
C MET A 178 -7.79 -13.66 4.98
N LEU A 179 -6.51 -13.91 4.67
CA LEU A 179 -5.42 -13.92 5.63
C LEU A 179 -4.67 -12.60 5.58
N PHE A 180 -4.36 -12.08 6.76
CA PHE A 180 -3.57 -10.87 6.97
C PHE A 180 -2.24 -11.27 7.56
N ARG A 181 -1.16 -11.04 6.82
CA ARG A 181 0.17 -11.48 7.19
C ARG A 181 1.01 -10.27 7.57
N LEU A 182 1.61 -10.33 8.75
CA LEU A 182 2.46 -9.28 9.31
C LEU A 182 3.85 -9.84 9.59
N ILE A 183 4.83 -9.49 8.77
CA ILE A 183 6.21 -9.95 8.93
C ILE A 183 6.80 -9.40 10.22
N SER A 184 7.38 -10.29 11.03
CA SER A 184 8.05 -9.96 12.29
C SER A 184 9.44 -9.38 12.04
N PRO A 185 9.95 -8.46 12.90
CA PRO A 185 11.36 -8.08 12.94
C PRO A 185 12.33 -9.28 13.04
N ASP A 186 11.86 -10.43 13.54
CA ASP A 186 12.63 -11.68 13.64
C ASP A 186 13.08 -12.22 12.28
N VAL A 187 12.58 -11.65 11.17
CA VAL A 187 13.13 -11.89 9.84
C VAL A 187 14.64 -11.63 9.76
N TYR A 188 15.18 -10.79 10.66
CA TYR A 188 16.62 -10.50 10.80
C TYR A 188 17.31 -11.27 11.94
N ALA A 189 16.68 -12.31 12.50
CA ALA A 189 17.26 -13.08 13.59
C ALA A 189 18.66 -13.62 13.22
N GLY A 190 19.61 -13.49 14.15
CA GLY A 190 21.01 -13.88 13.94
C GLY A 190 21.93 -12.77 13.45
N ALA A 191 21.40 -11.61 13.03
CA ALA A 191 22.22 -10.46 12.67
C ALA A 191 22.97 -9.86 13.87
N ASP A 192 24.22 -9.43 13.65
CA ASP A 192 25.02 -8.74 14.65
C ASP A 192 24.47 -7.33 14.94
N ALA A 193 23.99 -6.68 13.88
CA ALA A 193 23.34 -5.37 13.92
C ALA A 193 22.39 -5.22 12.74
N VAL A 194 21.37 -4.37 12.89
CA VAL A 194 20.41 -4.05 11.83
C VAL A 194 20.35 -2.54 11.64
N HIS A 195 20.57 -2.10 10.40
CA HIS A 195 20.48 -0.72 9.94
C HIS A 195 19.38 -0.61 8.89
N ILE A 196 18.43 0.28 9.09
CA ILE A 196 17.42 0.63 8.08
C ILE A 196 17.70 2.03 7.57
N THR A 197 17.81 2.19 6.25
CA THR A 197 17.96 3.48 5.60
C THR A 197 16.75 3.79 4.73
N CYS A 198 15.75 4.47 5.29
CA CYS A 198 14.49 4.75 4.59
C CYS A 198 14.07 6.20 4.83
N ALA A 199 13.71 6.91 3.77
CA ALA A 199 13.29 8.30 3.90
C ALA A 199 11.99 8.41 4.71
N ASN A 200 11.96 9.29 5.72
CA ASN A 200 10.79 9.49 6.56
C ASN A 200 10.26 8.17 7.18
N PHE A 201 11.17 7.32 7.66
CA PHE A 201 10.87 5.96 8.13
C PHE A 201 9.70 5.89 9.13
N THR A 202 9.56 6.90 10.00
CA THR A 202 8.50 6.95 11.02
C THR A 202 7.09 7.08 10.46
N ALA A 203 6.94 7.43 9.18
CA ALA A 203 5.66 7.44 8.49
C ALA A 203 5.36 6.12 7.75
N THR A 204 6.28 5.15 7.75
CA THR A 204 6.13 3.90 6.98
C THR A 204 5.27 2.87 7.69
N ARG A 205 4.67 1.96 6.92
CA ARG A 205 3.98 0.77 7.47
C ARG A 205 4.88 -0.04 8.39
N GLN A 206 6.14 -0.23 7.99
CA GLN A 206 7.12 -1.00 8.76
C GLN A 206 7.28 -0.43 10.16
N PHE A 207 7.45 0.90 10.29
CA PHE A 207 7.55 1.54 11.59
C PHE A 207 6.31 1.28 12.44
N HIS A 208 5.12 1.64 11.94
CA HIS A 208 3.88 1.53 12.72
C HIS A 208 3.58 0.08 13.13
N ILE A 209 3.71 -0.88 12.21
CA ILE A 209 3.44 -2.30 12.51
C ILE A 209 4.45 -2.83 13.53
N TRP A 210 5.75 -2.61 13.31
CA TRP A 210 6.78 -3.14 14.20
C TRP A 210 6.78 -2.48 15.57
N SER A 211 6.57 -1.16 15.65
CA SER A 211 6.55 -0.47 16.94
C SER A 211 5.29 -0.77 17.74
N LYS A 212 4.10 -0.75 17.11
CA LYS A 212 2.82 -0.86 17.81
C LYS A 212 2.42 -2.31 18.08
N LEU A 213 2.63 -3.21 17.13
CA LEU A 213 2.22 -4.61 17.28
C LEU A 213 3.31 -5.48 17.91
N PHE A 214 4.56 -5.31 17.48
CA PHE A 214 5.70 -6.12 17.92
C PHE A 214 6.52 -5.48 19.04
N GLY A 215 6.23 -4.24 19.43
CA GLY A 215 6.98 -3.54 20.49
C GLY A 215 8.42 -3.21 20.11
N THR A 216 8.72 -3.11 18.82
CA THR A 216 10.09 -2.92 18.33
C THR A 216 10.59 -1.53 18.66
N HIS A 217 11.78 -1.45 19.27
CA HIS A 217 12.46 -0.20 19.54
C HIS A 217 13.43 0.17 18.41
N PHE A 218 13.17 1.34 17.81
CA PHE A 218 14.01 1.94 16.79
C PHE A 218 14.89 3.04 17.40
N HIS A 219 16.16 3.02 17.06
CA HIS A 219 17.11 4.08 17.39
C HIS A 219 17.34 4.94 16.14
N VAL A 220 16.69 6.10 16.08
CA VAL A 220 16.81 7.02 14.94
C VAL A 220 18.12 7.79 15.04
N THR A 221 19.14 7.28 14.36
CA THR A 221 20.48 7.89 14.30
C THR A 221 20.52 9.18 13.51
N HIS A 222 19.65 9.30 12.50
CA HIS A 222 19.52 10.49 11.68
C HIS A 222 18.04 10.72 11.40
N ALA A 223 17.49 11.84 11.89
CA ALA A 223 16.07 12.14 11.76
C ALA A 223 15.71 12.61 10.35
N PHE A 224 14.43 12.47 10.00
CA PHE A 224 13.88 13.11 8.82
C PHE A 224 13.72 14.61 9.08
N GLU A 225 14.30 15.42 8.20
CA GLU A 225 14.10 16.87 8.17
C GLU A 225 13.28 17.24 6.95
N ARG A 226 12.28 18.09 7.16
CA ARG A 226 11.44 18.61 6.08
C ARG A 226 12.27 19.40 5.08
N TYR A 227 11.88 19.39 3.80
CA TYR A 227 12.59 20.11 2.76
C TYR A 227 12.12 21.56 2.69
N ALA A 228 13.03 22.51 2.94
CA ALA A 228 12.78 23.93 2.68
C ALA A 228 12.76 24.16 1.16
N THR A 229 11.57 24.37 0.59
CA THR A 229 11.33 24.37 -0.86
C THR A 229 10.40 25.53 -1.25
N PRO A 230 10.85 26.79 -1.16
CA PRO A 230 10.03 27.94 -1.54
C PRO A 230 9.69 27.97 -3.03
N ALA A 231 10.45 27.26 -3.87
CA ALA A 231 10.20 27.16 -5.31
C ALA A 231 9.20 26.05 -5.68
N LEU A 232 8.69 25.29 -4.71
CA LEU A 232 7.66 24.27 -4.94
C LEU A 232 6.27 24.91 -4.89
N THR A 233 5.44 24.61 -5.89
CA THR A 233 3.99 24.85 -5.85
C THR A 233 3.21 23.54 -5.89
N VAL A 234 2.35 23.30 -4.90
CA VAL A 234 1.43 22.17 -4.85
C VAL A 234 0.07 22.60 -5.36
N HIS A 235 -0.29 22.11 -6.55
CA HIS A 235 -1.57 22.27 -7.20
C HIS A 235 -2.48 21.12 -6.79
N TYR A 236 -3.67 21.37 -6.27
CA TYR A 236 -4.53 20.30 -5.78
C TYR A 236 -6.00 20.49 -6.16
N ALA A 237 -6.69 19.37 -6.37
CA ALA A 237 -8.14 19.39 -6.54
C ALA A 237 -8.84 19.64 -5.20
N GLY A 238 -9.92 20.44 -5.22
CA GLY A 238 -10.71 20.80 -4.03
C GLY A 238 -11.54 19.66 -3.42
N GLN A 239 -11.47 18.45 -3.98
CA GLN A 239 -12.07 17.28 -3.36
C GLN A 239 -11.20 16.79 -2.19
N ARG A 240 -11.83 16.40 -1.09
CA ARG A 240 -11.10 15.94 0.10
C ARG A 240 -10.26 14.69 -0.15
N HIS A 241 -10.81 13.70 -0.85
CA HIS A 241 -10.14 12.43 -1.14
C HIS A 241 -10.33 11.97 -2.58
N ASN A 242 -9.27 11.50 -3.22
CA ASN A 242 -9.29 10.85 -4.52
C ASN A 242 -9.79 9.40 -4.37
N SER A 243 -10.91 9.07 -5.01
CA SER A 243 -11.58 7.76 -4.86
C SER A 243 -11.83 7.13 -6.22
N LYS A 244 -11.38 5.88 -6.39
CA LYS A 244 -11.64 5.09 -7.60
C LYS A 244 -13.13 5.01 -7.89
N THR A 245 -13.94 4.67 -6.88
CA THR A 245 -15.40 4.54 -7.00
C THR A 245 -16.07 5.84 -7.42
N PHE A 246 -15.58 6.99 -6.94
CA PHE A 246 -16.10 8.29 -7.37
C PHE A 246 -15.70 8.57 -8.82
N ASN A 247 -14.41 8.44 -9.15
CA ASN A 247 -13.87 8.74 -10.48
C ASN A 247 -14.48 7.87 -11.59
N THR A 248 -14.94 6.66 -11.26
CA THR A 248 -15.67 5.79 -12.20
C THR A 248 -17.08 6.31 -12.49
N LYS A 249 -17.74 6.95 -11.52
CA LYS A 249 -19.09 7.50 -11.68
C LYS A 249 -19.10 8.92 -12.25
N ASP A 250 -18.10 9.70 -11.88
CA ASP A 250 -17.94 11.08 -12.28
C ASP A 250 -16.45 11.38 -12.52
N SER A 251 -16.10 11.49 -13.80
CA SER A 251 -14.74 11.77 -14.26
C SER A 251 -14.45 13.26 -14.45
N SER A 252 -15.43 14.14 -14.19
CA SER A 252 -15.33 15.59 -14.48
C SER A 252 -14.18 16.25 -13.72
N ILE A 253 -14.03 15.97 -12.43
CA ILE A 253 -12.94 16.50 -11.60
C ILE A 253 -11.58 16.06 -12.17
N ARG A 254 -11.46 14.79 -12.54
CA ARG A 254 -10.22 14.25 -13.11
C ARG A 254 -9.91 14.90 -14.46
N ALA A 255 -10.91 15.07 -15.33
CA ALA A 255 -10.76 15.76 -16.60
C ALA A 255 -10.34 17.22 -16.40
N ALA A 256 -10.92 17.94 -15.43
CA ALA A 256 -10.56 19.31 -15.10
C ALA A 256 -9.10 19.43 -14.63
N VAL A 257 -8.64 18.54 -13.73
CA VAL A 257 -7.24 18.50 -13.28
C VAL A 257 -6.29 18.21 -14.45
N ILE A 258 -6.64 17.25 -15.31
CA ILE A 258 -5.87 16.92 -16.50
C ILE A 258 -5.74 18.14 -17.42
N ASN A 259 -6.85 18.79 -17.75
CA ASN A 259 -6.85 19.96 -18.63
C ASN A 259 -6.01 21.09 -18.03
N TYR A 260 -6.08 21.27 -16.71
CA TYR A 260 -5.28 22.25 -15.97
C TYR A 260 -3.76 21.96 -16.10
N ILE A 261 -3.37 20.69 -16.05
CA ILE A 261 -1.97 20.26 -16.24
C ILE A 261 -1.53 20.50 -17.68
N GLU A 262 -2.32 20.08 -18.67
CA GLU A 262 -1.99 20.20 -20.10
C GLU A 262 -1.81 21.66 -20.56
N GLN A 263 -2.50 22.60 -19.90
CA GLN A 263 -2.31 24.05 -20.13
C GLN A 263 -0.97 24.58 -19.62
N ARG A 264 -0.27 23.85 -18.75
CA ARG A 264 0.97 24.29 -18.08
C ARG A 264 2.18 23.46 -18.46
N CYS A 265 1.98 22.20 -18.82
CA CYS A 265 3.04 21.27 -19.15
C CYS A 265 2.60 20.27 -20.22
N THR A 266 3.45 20.05 -21.21
CA THR A 266 3.21 19.09 -22.29
C THR A 266 3.60 17.66 -21.90
N ASN A 267 4.58 17.48 -21.01
CA ASN A 267 5.13 16.17 -20.66
C ASN A 267 5.49 16.06 -19.17
N PRO A 268 4.51 16.07 -18.26
CA PRO A 268 4.76 15.83 -16.85
C PRO A 268 5.16 14.38 -16.60
N VAL A 269 5.90 14.19 -15.52
CA VAL A 269 6.07 12.87 -14.90
C VAL A 269 4.81 12.56 -14.12
N TYR A 270 4.23 11.37 -14.26
CA TYR A 270 2.99 11.04 -13.56
C TYR A 270 2.93 9.62 -13.02
N VAL A 271 2.11 9.46 -11.99
CA VAL A 271 1.72 8.17 -11.43
C VAL A 271 0.19 8.07 -11.37
N ASP A 272 -0.34 6.92 -11.79
CA ASP A 272 -1.78 6.66 -11.85
C ASP A 272 -2.09 5.17 -11.67
N ASN A 273 -3.32 4.85 -11.25
CA ASN A 273 -3.76 3.48 -10.93
C ASN A 273 -3.87 2.57 -12.16
N ASN A 274 -4.07 3.12 -13.36
CA ASN A 274 -4.35 2.34 -14.55
C ASN A 274 -3.14 2.34 -15.51
N CYS A 275 -2.81 1.15 -16.03
CA CYS A 275 -1.78 0.97 -17.06
C CYS A 275 -2.28 1.27 -18.47
N TYR A 276 -2.90 2.42 -18.69
CA TYR A 276 -3.14 2.86 -20.07
C TYR A 276 -1.86 3.53 -20.57
N ASP A 277 -1.07 2.77 -21.32
CA ASP A 277 0.18 3.24 -21.91
C ASP A 277 -0.05 4.53 -22.69
N THR A 278 0.71 5.57 -22.32
CA THR A 278 1.23 6.62 -23.23
C THR A 278 0.26 7.46 -24.06
N GLN A 279 -1.06 7.36 -23.90
CA GLN A 279 -2.04 8.06 -24.77
C GLN A 279 -1.89 9.60 -24.81
N ARG A 280 -1.01 10.19 -24.01
CA ARG A 280 -0.81 11.64 -23.87
C ARG A 280 0.63 12.12 -23.96
N GLY A 281 1.57 11.22 -24.29
CA GLY A 281 3.00 11.55 -24.33
C GLY A 281 3.64 11.87 -22.96
N TRP A 282 2.89 11.73 -21.86
CA TRP A 282 3.39 11.93 -20.50
C TRP A 282 4.31 10.79 -20.06
N GLN A 283 5.26 11.10 -19.18
CA GLN A 283 6.22 10.13 -18.67
C GLN A 283 5.69 9.42 -17.43
N ARG A 284 5.32 8.14 -17.58
CA ARG A 284 4.80 7.35 -16.46
C ARG A 284 5.93 6.89 -15.54
N VAL A 285 5.63 6.89 -14.25
CA VAL A 285 6.44 6.30 -13.19
C VAL A 285 5.60 5.28 -12.43
N ASP A 286 6.23 4.16 -12.09
CA ASP A 286 5.61 3.14 -11.25
C ASP A 286 5.39 3.63 -9.82
N HIS A 287 4.38 3.06 -9.18
CA HIS A 287 4.09 3.27 -7.77
C HIS A 287 5.29 3.00 -6.86
N ASN A 288 6.07 1.96 -7.18
CA ASN A 288 7.36 1.69 -6.59
C ASN A 288 8.46 2.29 -7.47
N CYS A 289 8.82 3.54 -7.20
CA CYS A 289 9.85 4.27 -7.96
C CYS A 289 11.19 4.39 -7.22
N HIS A 290 11.48 3.52 -6.25
CA HIS A 290 12.78 3.54 -5.55
C HIS A 290 13.93 3.33 -6.54
N GLY A 291 14.99 4.14 -6.42
CA GLY A 291 16.15 4.10 -7.32
C GLY A 291 15.95 4.74 -8.71
N VAL A 292 14.72 5.09 -9.11
CA VAL A 292 14.47 5.77 -10.39
C VAL A 292 15.08 7.18 -10.35
N ASN A 293 15.95 7.49 -11.32
CA ASN A 293 16.76 8.71 -11.29
C ASN A 293 16.73 9.52 -12.59
N GLN A 294 16.06 9.01 -13.63
CA GLN A 294 16.06 9.60 -14.97
C GLN A 294 15.22 10.88 -15.12
N TYR A 295 14.37 11.18 -14.13
CA TYR A 295 13.41 12.29 -14.18
C TYR A 295 13.81 13.52 -13.36
N ARG A 296 15.07 13.58 -12.91
CA ARG A 296 15.55 14.62 -11.98
C ARG A 296 15.58 16.03 -12.59
N ASP A 297 15.40 16.17 -13.89
CA ASP A 297 15.26 17.44 -14.60
C ASP A 297 13.79 17.89 -14.74
N GLN A 298 12.84 17.01 -14.42
CA GLN A 298 11.41 17.25 -14.63
C GLN A 298 10.84 18.15 -13.54
N ARG A 299 10.30 19.29 -13.96
CA ARG A 299 9.68 20.29 -13.07
C ARG A 299 8.22 20.02 -12.75
N HIS A 300 7.57 19.16 -13.51
CA HIS A 300 6.13 18.90 -13.39
C HIS A 300 5.89 17.44 -13.03
N VAL A 301 5.29 17.22 -11.86
CA VAL A 301 4.99 15.88 -11.32
C VAL A 301 3.51 15.78 -10.97
N ALA A 302 2.81 14.79 -11.50
CA ALA A 302 1.39 14.57 -11.25
C ALA A 302 1.13 13.25 -10.50
N PHE A 303 0.52 13.33 -9.32
CA PHE A 303 0.04 12.19 -8.56
C PHE A 303 -1.49 12.05 -8.74
N LEU A 304 -1.89 11.22 -9.71
CA LEU A 304 -3.30 11.03 -10.08
C LEU A 304 -3.95 9.81 -9.44
N SER A 305 -3.15 9.03 -8.71
CA SER A 305 -3.54 7.75 -8.13
C SER A 305 -4.62 7.87 -7.06
N ALA A 306 -5.62 7.00 -7.18
CA ALA A 306 -6.71 6.83 -6.20
C ALA A 306 -6.51 5.54 -5.40
N ILE A 307 -5.26 5.28 -4.96
CA ILE A 307 -4.91 4.09 -4.18
C ILE A 307 -5.45 4.25 -2.77
N ASN A 308 -6.18 3.25 -2.31
CA ASN A 308 -6.65 3.16 -0.92
C ASN A 308 -6.72 1.68 -0.55
N TYR A 309 -6.56 1.38 0.74
CA TYR A 309 -6.88 0.07 1.26
C TYR A 309 -8.37 -0.25 1.13
N SER A 310 -8.70 -1.53 1.08
CA SER A 310 -10.09 -1.96 1.24
C SER A 310 -10.55 -1.63 2.67
N ASN A 311 -11.84 -1.45 2.88
CA ASN A 311 -12.38 -1.16 4.21
C ASN A 311 -11.95 -2.21 5.24
N LEU A 312 -11.91 -3.49 4.84
CA LEU A 312 -11.55 -4.58 5.72
C LEU A 312 -10.06 -4.52 6.12
N VAL A 313 -9.19 -4.09 5.20
CA VAL A 313 -7.77 -3.82 5.51
C VAL A 313 -7.59 -2.62 6.43
N SER A 314 -8.28 -1.51 6.16
CA SER A 314 -8.22 -0.34 7.05
C SER A 314 -8.73 -0.68 8.46
N THR A 315 -9.80 -1.47 8.57
CA THR A 315 -10.31 -1.98 9.85
C THR A 315 -9.26 -2.84 10.56
N PHE A 316 -8.59 -3.76 9.85
CA PHE A 316 -7.52 -4.58 10.43
C PHE A 316 -6.36 -3.74 11.00
N LEU A 317 -5.82 -2.82 10.19
CA LEU A 317 -4.70 -1.97 10.62
C LEU A 317 -5.09 -1.09 11.81
N ARG A 318 -6.35 -0.64 11.89
CA ARG A 318 -6.83 0.11 13.04
C ARG A 318 -7.02 -0.78 14.27
N ASP A 319 -7.73 -1.89 14.15
CA ASP A 319 -8.18 -2.66 15.31
C ASP A 319 -7.05 -3.54 15.89
N VAL A 320 -6.16 -4.07 15.03
CA VAL A 320 -5.05 -4.97 15.43
C VAL A 320 -3.75 -4.20 15.62
N VAL A 321 -3.38 -3.33 14.66
CA VAL A 321 -2.11 -2.59 14.70
C VAL A 321 -2.23 -1.27 15.49
N ASN A 322 -3.47 -0.82 15.77
CA ASN A 322 -3.73 0.47 16.41
C ASN A 322 -3.21 1.67 15.60
N MET A 323 -3.36 1.59 14.27
CA MET A 323 -3.09 2.73 13.38
C MET A 323 -4.33 3.62 13.25
N ASP A 324 -4.16 4.93 13.35
CA ASP A 324 -5.24 5.86 13.06
C ASP A 324 -5.46 6.01 11.54
N PHE A 325 -6.51 6.74 11.16
CA PHE A 325 -6.89 6.90 9.76
C PHE A 325 -5.80 7.60 8.93
N ASP A 326 -5.12 8.58 9.52
CA ASP A 326 -4.08 9.36 8.85
C ASP A 326 -2.80 8.54 8.71
N GLU A 327 -2.40 7.79 9.74
CA GLU A 327 -1.29 6.84 9.69
C GLU A 327 -1.51 5.78 8.61
N ILE A 328 -2.70 5.16 8.55
CA ILE A 328 -3.04 4.16 7.52
C ILE A 328 -2.93 4.78 6.12
N ARG A 329 -3.45 6.00 5.96
CA ARG A 329 -3.47 6.70 4.68
C ARG A 329 -2.05 7.08 4.25
N TYR A 330 -1.30 7.75 5.10
CA TYR A 330 -0.03 8.36 4.73
C TYR A 330 1.11 7.34 4.69
N ALA A 331 1.02 6.25 5.44
CA ALA A 331 1.93 5.10 5.28
C ALA A 331 1.81 4.40 3.92
N LEU A 332 0.72 4.66 3.18
CA LEU A 332 0.57 4.21 1.79
C LEU A 332 0.73 5.38 0.81
N VAL A 333 -0.27 6.27 0.74
CA VAL A 333 -0.34 7.29 -0.31
C VAL A 333 0.65 8.43 -0.07
N GLY A 334 0.88 8.80 1.19
CA GLY A 334 1.80 9.87 1.56
C GLY A 334 3.26 9.52 1.21
N GLU A 335 3.70 8.32 1.57
CA GLU A 335 5.03 7.80 1.27
C GLU A 335 5.26 7.69 -0.25
N MET A 336 4.29 7.13 -0.98
CA MET A 336 4.33 7.06 -2.45
C MET A 336 4.41 8.44 -3.09
N ALA A 337 3.59 9.40 -2.64
CA ALA A 337 3.60 10.76 -3.16
C ALA A 337 4.93 11.45 -2.89
N HIS A 338 5.47 11.32 -1.68
CA HIS A 338 6.80 11.83 -1.33
C HIS A 338 7.88 11.24 -2.25
N GLN A 339 7.89 9.92 -2.46
CA GLN A 339 8.88 9.28 -3.33
C GLN A 339 8.79 9.79 -4.77
N VAL A 340 7.57 9.90 -5.31
CA VAL A 340 7.31 10.35 -6.69
C VAL A 340 7.69 11.82 -6.89
N VAL A 341 7.32 12.71 -5.95
CA VAL A 341 7.73 14.13 -6.01
C VAL A 341 9.25 14.26 -5.99
N MET A 342 9.92 13.46 -5.16
CA MET A 342 11.38 13.40 -5.10
C MET A 342 12.01 12.65 -6.29
N ARG A 343 11.28 12.39 -7.38
CA ARG A 343 11.86 11.99 -8.68
C ARG A 343 12.07 13.15 -9.64
N GLY A 344 11.37 14.26 -9.41
CA GLY A 344 11.53 15.49 -10.20
C GLY A 344 12.72 16.35 -9.76
N ALA A 345 12.69 17.61 -10.20
CA ALA A 345 13.71 18.64 -10.02
C ALA A 345 14.16 18.87 -8.57
N LEU A 346 13.25 18.74 -7.60
CA LEU A 346 13.52 18.98 -6.19
C LEU A 346 14.58 18.06 -5.57
N ARG A 347 14.88 16.92 -6.20
CA ARG A 347 15.90 16.01 -5.68
C ARG A 347 17.33 16.52 -5.87
N GLN A 348 17.58 17.28 -6.94
CA GLN A 348 18.91 17.83 -7.23
C GLN A 348 19.12 19.19 -6.58
N ASP A 349 18.10 20.05 -6.68
CA ASP A 349 18.14 21.41 -6.17
C ASP A 349 16.78 21.77 -5.56
N SER A 350 16.75 22.01 -4.25
CA SER A 350 15.54 22.44 -3.54
C SER A 350 15.08 23.84 -3.92
N CYS A 351 15.92 24.60 -4.62
CA CYS A 351 15.61 25.92 -5.15
C CYS A 351 15.05 25.88 -6.58
N ALA A 352 15.04 24.72 -7.25
CA ALA A 352 14.46 24.59 -8.57
C ALA A 352 12.93 24.74 -8.51
N GLU A 353 12.38 25.51 -9.45
CA GLU A 353 10.94 25.62 -9.63
C GLU A 353 10.34 24.24 -9.93
N CYS A 354 9.34 23.85 -9.14
CA CYS A 354 8.69 22.56 -9.25
C CYS A 354 7.18 22.69 -9.01
N HIS A 355 6.39 21.99 -9.82
CA HIS A 355 4.94 21.94 -9.76
C HIS A 355 4.50 20.51 -9.51
N VAL A 356 3.80 20.31 -8.40
CA VAL A 356 3.21 19.02 -8.02
C VAL A 356 1.71 19.10 -8.16
N TYR A 357 1.10 18.21 -8.94
CA TYR A 357 -0.34 18.18 -9.17
C TYR A 357 -0.97 17.00 -8.44
N LEU A 358 -1.96 17.26 -7.60
CA LEU A 358 -2.62 16.29 -6.74
C LEU A 358 -4.12 16.26 -6.99
N MET A 359 -4.72 15.09 -6.82
CA MET A 359 -6.16 14.89 -7.00
C MET A 359 -6.98 15.16 -5.73
N GLU A 360 -6.38 15.67 -4.65
CA GLU A 360 -7.07 15.84 -3.37
C GLU A 360 -6.41 16.84 -2.41
N THR A 361 -7.22 17.43 -1.52
CA THR A 361 -6.79 18.39 -0.49
C THR A 361 -6.02 17.74 0.65
N ASP A 362 -6.44 16.58 1.17
CA ASP A 362 -5.85 16.02 2.40
C ASP A 362 -4.38 15.59 2.18
N LEU A 363 -4.05 15.04 1.01
CA LEU A 363 -2.66 14.74 0.65
C LEU A 363 -1.83 16.01 0.42
N ALA A 364 -2.43 17.07 -0.15
CA ALA A 364 -1.75 18.35 -0.29
C ALA A 364 -1.36 18.91 1.10
N ALA A 365 -2.30 18.90 2.04
CA ALA A 365 -2.06 19.31 3.41
C ALA A 365 -0.97 18.46 4.08
N TYR A 366 -0.98 17.14 3.91
CA TYR A 366 0.08 16.27 4.42
C TYR A 366 1.46 16.61 3.85
N LEU A 367 1.57 16.84 2.54
CA LEU A 367 2.85 17.18 1.93
C LEU A 367 3.37 18.55 2.39
N LEU A 368 2.51 19.56 2.45
CA LEU A 368 2.86 20.92 2.87
C LEU A 368 3.16 21.03 4.38
N ALA A 369 2.45 20.26 5.22
CA ALA A 369 2.68 20.29 6.67
C ALA A 369 3.81 19.34 7.09
N GLY A 370 3.90 18.17 6.46
CA GLY A 370 4.74 17.06 6.90
C GLY A 370 6.06 16.88 6.16
N ILE A 371 6.15 17.30 4.89
CA ILE A 371 7.28 16.98 4.01
C ILE A 371 8.01 18.24 3.51
N PHE A 372 7.28 19.24 3.01
CA PHE A 372 7.83 20.42 2.32
C PHE A 372 7.47 21.70 3.04
N THR A 373 8.45 22.47 3.52
CA THR A 373 8.23 23.76 4.18
C THR A 373 8.50 24.92 3.22
N GLY A 374 7.69 25.98 3.34
CA GLY A 374 7.79 27.18 2.50
C GLY A 374 7.20 27.04 1.09
N ALA A 375 6.71 25.86 0.73
CA ALA A 375 6.05 25.62 -0.55
C ALA A 375 4.73 26.39 -0.67
N HIS A 376 4.39 26.77 -1.89
CA HIS A 376 3.13 27.43 -2.25
C HIS A 376 2.02 26.39 -2.47
N GLU A 377 0.79 26.79 -2.17
CA GLU A 377 -0.41 25.99 -2.43
C GLU A 377 -1.30 26.66 -3.48
N CYS A 378 -1.90 25.87 -4.37
CA CYS A 378 -2.78 26.37 -5.42
C CYS A 378 -3.98 25.43 -5.62
N LEU A 379 -5.18 25.91 -5.33
CA LEU A 379 -6.41 25.18 -5.64
C LEU A 379 -6.63 25.18 -7.16
N ILE A 380 -6.94 24.01 -7.71
CA ILE A 380 -7.39 23.88 -9.10
C ILE A 380 -8.89 24.20 -9.13
N ASP A 381 -9.26 25.32 -9.75
CA ASP A 381 -10.65 25.76 -9.80
C ASP A 381 -11.59 24.73 -10.45
N GLY A 382 -12.85 24.70 -10.00
CA GLY A 382 -13.88 23.81 -10.55
C GLY A 382 -13.73 22.33 -10.17
N THR A 383 -12.83 21.99 -9.25
CA THR A 383 -12.56 20.60 -8.84
C THR A 383 -13.10 20.23 -7.45
N CYS A 384 -13.87 21.13 -6.83
CA CYS A 384 -14.58 20.84 -5.59
C CYS A 384 -15.69 19.82 -5.85
N ARG A 385 -15.80 18.81 -5.00
CA ARG A 385 -16.96 17.91 -5.07
C ARG A 385 -18.24 18.68 -4.75
N PRO A 386 -19.35 18.40 -5.45
CA PRO A 386 -20.64 18.89 -5.02
C PRO A 386 -20.93 18.39 -3.60
N PRO A 387 -21.68 19.17 -2.78
CA PRO A 387 -22.05 18.76 -1.44
C PRO A 387 -22.66 17.35 -1.46
N LYS A 388 -22.16 16.46 -0.61
CA LYS A 388 -22.82 15.15 -0.45
C LYS A 388 -24.25 15.40 0.03
N ALA A 389 -25.22 14.82 -0.67
CA ALA A 389 -26.57 14.74 -0.16
C ALA A 389 -26.55 14.11 1.24
N PRO A 390 -27.49 14.49 2.13
CA PRO A 390 -27.54 13.98 3.50
C PRO A 390 -27.47 12.43 3.52
N PRO A 391 -26.79 11.83 4.52
CA PRO A 391 -26.72 10.38 4.62
C PRO A 391 -28.12 9.78 4.74
N ILE A 392 -28.52 9.02 3.72
CA ILE A 392 -29.79 8.29 3.72
C ILE A 392 -29.65 7.04 4.60
N ALA A 393 -30.61 6.83 5.52
CA ALA A 393 -30.61 5.69 6.42
C ALA A 393 -30.68 4.35 5.65
N GLY A 394 -30.13 3.28 6.23
CA GLY A 394 -30.06 1.97 5.57
C GLY A 394 -31.43 1.42 5.19
N MET A 395 -32.44 1.64 6.03
CA MET A 395 -33.82 1.24 5.75
C MET A 395 -34.41 2.00 4.55
N ASP A 396 -34.11 3.29 4.42
CA ASP A 396 -34.57 4.11 3.30
C ASP A 396 -33.89 3.68 2.00
N ARG A 397 -32.58 3.39 2.02
CA ARG A 397 -31.92 2.83 0.83
C ARG A 397 -32.54 1.51 0.38
N LYS A 398 -32.86 0.63 1.32
CA LYS A 398 -33.52 -0.64 1.05
C LYS A 398 -34.90 -0.41 0.44
N LYS A 399 -35.72 0.46 1.04
CA LYS A 399 -37.04 0.82 0.53
C LYS A 399 -36.97 1.41 -0.88
N ALA A 400 -36.07 2.36 -1.13
CA ALA A 400 -35.86 2.96 -2.44
C ALA A 400 -35.48 1.93 -3.51
N CYS A 401 -34.57 1.02 -3.18
CA CYS A 401 -34.20 -0.09 -4.08
C CYS A 401 -35.42 -0.96 -4.42
N ARG A 402 -36.23 -1.29 -3.42
CA ARG A 402 -37.45 -2.09 -3.63
C ARG A 402 -38.53 -1.37 -4.42
N ILE A 403 -38.68 -0.06 -4.25
CA ILE A 403 -39.60 0.74 -5.07
C ILE A 403 -39.17 0.66 -6.54
N ARG A 404 -37.90 0.92 -6.86
CA ARG A 404 -37.41 0.81 -8.25
C ARG A 404 -37.60 -0.57 -8.86
N GLN A 405 -37.40 -1.62 -8.07
CA GLN A 405 -37.62 -3.01 -8.52
C GLN A 405 -39.10 -3.32 -8.81
N ASN A 406 -40.03 -2.72 -8.08
CA ASN A 406 -41.46 -3.01 -8.21
C ASN A 406 -42.20 -2.04 -9.14
N PHE A 407 -41.58 -0.91 -9.48
CA PHE A 407 -42.17 0.19 -10.25
C PHE A 407 -41.14 0.74 -11.22
N GLU A 408 -41.24 0.29 -12.48
CA GLU A 408 -40.23 0.53 -13.52
C GLU A 408 -40.05 2.02 -13.84
N GLU A 409 -41.11 2.81 -13.72
CA GLU A 409 -41.12 4.25 -13.94
C GLU A 409 -40.19 5.03 -12.99
N PHE A 410 -39.78 4.43 -11.87
CA PHE A 410 -38.85 5.05 -10.92
C PHE A 410 -37.40 4.57 -11.03
N ASN A 411 -37.07 3.70 -11.99
CA ASN A 411 -35.71 3.14 -12.12
C ASN A 411 -34.61 4.20 -12.26
N GLY A 412 -34.91 5.32 -12.94
CA GLY A 412 -33.97 6.44 -13.12
C GLY A 412 -33.97 7.47 -11.97
N MET A 413 -34.89 7.37 -11.01
CA MET A 413 -35.06 8.41 -9.98
C MET A 413 -34.05 8.25 -8.85
N SER A 414 -33.44 9.36 -8.41
CA SER A 414 -32.50 9.34 -7.27
C SER A 414 -33.22 8.94 -5.98
N THR A 415 -32.49 8.39 -4.99
CA THR A 415 -33.14 7.96 -3.73
C THR A 415 -33.74 9.13 -2.99
N HIS A 416 -33.09 10.30 -3.07
CA HIS A 416 -33.56 11.51 -2.41
C HIS A 416 -34.84 12.05 -3.05
N ASP A 417 -34.96 11.97 -4.38
CA ASP A 417 -36.18 12.37 -5.09
C ASP A 417 -37.30 11.37 -4.86
N LEU A 418 -36.98 10.07 -4.82
CA LEU A 418 -37.92 9.03 -4.42
C LEU A 418 -38.48 9.26 -3.03
N MET A 419 -37.65 9.65 -2.05
CA MET A 419 -38.10 9.96 -0.68
C MET A 419 -39.08 11.14 -0.61
N LYS A 420 -39.03 12.04 -1.59
CA LYS A 420 -39.96 13.18 -1.72
C LYS A 420 -41.18 12.85 -2.59
N HIS A 421 -41.10 11.78 -3.39
CA HIS A 421 -42.15 11.37 -4.31
C HIS A 421 -43.33 10.71 -3.55
N PRO A 422 -44.60 10.93 -3.96
CA PRO A 422 -45.77 10.33 -3.29
C PRO A 422 -45.69 8.81 -3.10
N ILE A 423 -45.07 8.11 -4.06
CA ILE A 423 -44.87 6.65 -4.01
C ILE A 423 -44.17 6.18 -2.73
N TRP A 424 -43.33 7.04 -2.12
CA TRP A 424 -42.65 6.73 -0.89
C TRP A 424 -43.64 6.48 0.24
N GLN A 425 -44.62 7.36 0.43
CA GLN A 425 -45.61 7.22 1.49
C GLN A 425 -46.62 6.11 1.18
N MET A 426 -46.86 5.83 -0.09
CA MET A 426 -47.78 4.80 -0.53
C MET A 426 -47.24 3.37 -0.38
N THR A 427 -45.94 3.22 -0.11
CA THR A 427 -45.26 1.91 -0.08
C THR A 427 -44.65 1.58 1.28
N ASN A 428 -44.61 0.29 1.63
CA ASN A 428 -43.94 -0.19 2.84
C ASN A 428 -42.40 -0.30 2.64
N SER A 429 -41.68 -0.80 3.66
CA SER A 429 -40.23 -1.00 3.62
C SER A 429 -39.75 -2.01 2.55
N ASN A 430 -40.66 -2.84 2.03
CA ASN A 430 -40.41 -3.75 0.91
C ASN A 430 -40.82 -3.14 -0.45
N GLY A 431 -41.08 -1.83 -0.50
CA GLY A 431 -41.43 -1.12 -1.72
C GLY A 431 -42.73 -1.57 -2.36
N ARG A 432 -43.66 -2.17 -1.60
CA ARG A 432 -44.99 -2.58 -2.09
C ARG A 432 -46.05 -1.63 -1.57
N HIS A 433 -47.11 -1.40 -2.35
CA HIS A 433 -48.24 -0.59 -1.89
C HIS A 433 -48.77 -1.07 -0.53
N LEU A 434 -48.98 -0.13 0.39
CA LEU A 434 -49.66 -0.36 1.66
C LEU A 434 -51.09 -0.84 1.38
N LYS A 435 -51.66 -1.66 2.28
CA LYS A 435 -53.01 -2.22 2.11
C LYS A 435 -54.07 -1.15 1.85
N SER A 436 -53.94 0.02 2.47
CA SER A 436 -54.82 1.18 2.28
C SER A 436 -54.79 1.77 0.86
N HIS A 437 -53.75 1.50 0.09
CA HIS A 437 -53.58 2.02 -1.27
C HIS A 437 -53.74 0.96 -2.37
N ARG A 438 -53.85 -0.33 -2.02
CA ARG A 438 -54.11 -1.42 -2.99
C ARG A 438 -55.54 -1.40 -3.54
N ALA A 439 -56.52 -1.07 -2.70
CA ALA A 439 -57.93 -1.02 -3.09
C ALA A 439 -58.22 0.06 -4.16
N ALA A 440 -57.38 1.10 -4.24
CA ALA A 440 -57.52 2.16 -5.25
C ALA A 440 -56.87 1.80 -6.60
N SER A 441 -55.83 0.95 -6.61
CA SER A 441 -55.15 0.52 -7.84
C SER A 441 -55.88 -0.63 -8.56
N GLU A 442 -56.56 -1.52 -7.82
CA GLU A 442 -57.33 -2.62 -8.41
C GLU A 442 -58.63 -2.13 -9.09
N HIS A 443 -59.22 -1.02 -8.64
CA HIS A 443 -60.40 -0.44 -9.30
C HIS A 443 -60.11 0.29 -10.62
N ASN A 444 -58.85 0.65 -10.91
CA ASN A 444 -58.47 1.26 -12.19
C ASN A 444 -57.91 0.25 -13.21
N ALA A 445 -57.79 -1.03 -12.86
CA ALA A 445 -57.37 -2.09 -13.78
C ALA A 445 -58.55 -2.90 -14.36
N GLU A 446 -59.76 -2.71 -13.83
CA GLU A 446 -61.01 -3.32 -14.32
C GLU A 446 -61.98 -2.30 -14.96
N ALA A 447 -61.51 -1.10 -15.28
CA ALA A 447 -62.18 -0.12 -16.13
C ALA A 447 -61.31 0.15 -17.37
#